data_AF-A0A2V9D0B1-F1
#
_entry.id   AF-A0A2V9D0B1-F1
#
_cell.length_a   1.000
_cell.length_b   1.000
_cell.length_c   1.000
_cell.angle_alpha   90.00
_cell.angle_beta   90.00
_cell.angle_gamma   90.00
#
_symmetry.space_group_name_H-M   'P 1'
#
loop_
_entity.id
_entity.type
_entity.pdbx_description
1 polymer ?
#
loop_
_entity_poly.entity_id
_entity_poly.type
_entity_poly.pdbx_seq_one_letter_code
_entity_poly.pdbx_strand_id
1 'polypeptide(L)'
;MRFHSLHRVVLFGLVALALMANGKRPIAAAQLAPPASPKVALSASPTSAQAGQQVTLTWSSTKATSVTLEPSVGGVAAQGSTTVRLSQSTTYTVTATGPGGSARASAQVIITPAPPAAKVQGPSREEFPSDEQQMRGLDEQIQEIKSDALRMSAELSQLEEKLLYPSGTQVAIFVGLAKGDRMRLDAVRLQIDGELVAHYIYSAKELEALRKGGVQRIYVGNVATGDHKLDVLVDGKLEGGADFNRTAQFTFRKEVKPKLVGLTLAGPGSGNNPIALGEW
;
A
#
# COMPACT_ATOMS: atom_id res chain seq x y z
N MET A 1 -8.01 28.62 -94.85
CA MET A 1 -7.47 27.29 -94.48
C MET A 1 -8.52 26.55 -93.68
N ARG A 2 -8.67 25.24 -93.95
CA ARG A 2 -9.87 24.42 -93.71
C ARG A 2 -10.13 24.08 -92.23
N PHE A 3 -11.43 24.02 -91.90
CA PHE A 3 -12.04 23.49 -90.67
C PHE A 3 -12.17 21.95 -90.71
N HIS A 4 -12.11 21.31 -89.52
CA HIS A 4 -12.74 20.03 -89.13
C HIS A 4 -13.03 20.20 -87.60
N SER A 5 -14.25 20.32 -87.06
CA SER A 5 -15.44 19.46 -86.95
C SER A 5 -15.20 18.12 -86.21
N LEU A 6 -15.75 17.95 -84.99
CA LEU A 6 -16.95 17.13 -84.74
C LEU A 6 -17.51 17.24 -83.28
N HIS A 7 -18.84 17.41 -83.22
CA HIS A 7 -19.91 17.13 -82.23
C HIS A 7 -19.66 16.17 -81.02
N ARG A 8 -20.48 16.04 -79.95
CA ARG A 8 -21.58 16.74 -79.21
C ARG A 8 -22.25 15.66 -78.27
N VAL A 9 -22.86 16.05 -77.13
CA VAL A 9 -23.92 15.34 -76.29
C VAL A 9 -23.40 14.23 -75.33
N VAL A 10 -23.63 14.14 -73.99
CA VAL A 10 -24.67 14.41 -72.95
C VAL A 10 -25.65 13.24 -72.62
N LEU A 11 -25.43 12.62 -71.44
CA LEU A 11 -26.37 12.13 -70.38
C LEU A 11 -27.33 10.91 -70.55
N PHE A 12 -27.47 10.19 -69.42
CA PHE A 12 -28.59 9.40 -68.84
C PHE A 12 -28.45 7.87 -68.72
N GLY A 13 -28.83 7.34 -67.54
CA GLY A 13 -29.52 6.05 -67.44
C GLY A 13 -29.16 5.14 -66.26
N LEU A 14 -29.97 5.18 -65.20
CA LEU A 14 -30.05 4.20 -64.11
C LEU A 14 -30.95 3.03 -64.56
N VAL A 15 -30.52 1.77 -64.37
CA VAL A 15 -31.41 0.58 -64.43
C VAL A 15 -31.06 -0.37 -63.29
N ALA A 16 -32.05 -0.73 -62.50
CA ALA A 16 -32.00 -1.77 -61.47
C ALA A 16 -32.40 -3.13 -62.04
N LEU A 17 -31.78 -4.22 -61.56
CA LEU A 17 -32.26 -5.59 -61.76
C LEU A 17 -32.08 -6.39 -60.48
N ALA A 18 -33.13 -7.10 -60.07
CA ALA A 18 -33.17 -7.93 -58.86
C ALA A 18 -33.47 -9.40 -59.20
N LEU A 19 -33.01 -10.29 -58.30
CA LEU A 19 -33.45 -11.68 -58.02
C LEU A 19 -32.93 -12.78 -59.00
N MET A 20 -32.39 -13.97 -58.62
CA MET A 20 -32.50 -14.80 -57.39
C MET A 20 -31.27 -15.69 -57.09
N ALA A 21 -31.09 -15.91 -55.77
CA ALA A 21 -30.53 -17.03 -55.00
C ALA A 21 -29.69 -18.14 -55.68
N ASN A 22 -28.48 -18.36 -55.14
CA ASN A 22 -27.95 -19.71 -54.95
C ASN A 22 -27.24 -19.84 -53.59
N GLY A 23 -27.51 -20.95 -52.91
CA GLY A 23 -27.34 -21.11 -51.46
C GLY A 23 -25.90 -21.19 -50.97
N LYS A 24 -25.57 -20.30 -50.03
CA LYS A 24 -24.71 -20.51 -48.86
C LYS A 24 -25.15 -19.43 -47.87
N ARG A 25 -25.91 -19.79 -46.83
CA ARG A 25 -26.20 -18.85 -45.73
C ARG A 25 -24.85 -18.39 -45.19
N PRO A 26 -24.48 -17.10 -45.23
CA PRO A 26 -23.36 -16.65 -44.41
C PRO A 26 -23.80 -16.94 -42.98
N ILE A 27 -23.05 -17.78 -42.27
CA ILE A 27 -23.16 -17.83 -40.82
C ILE A 27 -22.82 -16.41 -40.40
N ALA A 28 -23.83 -15.60 -40.12
CA ALA A 28 -23.64 -14.33 -39.47
C ALA A 28 -22.87 -14.66 -38.20
N ALA A 29 -21.59 -14.30 -38.14
CA ALA A 29 -20.84 -14.36 -36.90
C ALA A 29 -21.61 -13.46 -35.94
N ALA A 30 -22.41 -14.07 -35.07
CA ALA A 30 -23.00 -13.37 -33.94
C ALA A 30 -21.80 -12.83 -33.17
N GLN A 31 -21.53 -11.54 -33.33
CA GLN A 31 -20.50 -10.88 -32.57
C GLN A 31 -20.96 -10.94 -31.12
N LEU A 32 -20.44 -11.92 -30.37
CA LEU A 32 -20.77 -12.14 -28.97
C LEU A 32 -20.56 -10.81 -28.25
N ALA A 33 -21.59 -10.33 -27.55
CA ALA A 33 -21.47 -9.14 -26.72
C ALA A 33 -20.22 -9.29 -25.82
N PRO A 34 -19.44 -8.21 -25.62
CA PRO A 34 -18.22 -8.31 -24.83
C PRO A 34 -18.57 -8.87 -23.44
N PRO A 35 -17.80 -9.87 -22.95
CA PRO A 35 -18.12 -10.53 -21.70
C PRO A 35 -18.11 -9.54 -20.52
N ALA A 36 -19.11 -9.67 -19.63
CA ALA A 36 -19.25 -8.78 -18.47
C ALA A 36 -18.05 -8.92 -17.52
N SER A 37 -17.57 -7.79 -16.98
CA SER A 37 -16.46 -7.74 -16.03
C SER A 37 -16.83 -8.39 -14.68
N PRO A 38 -15.94 -9.17 -14.06
CA PRO A 38 -16.16 -9.71 -12.72
C PRO A 38 -16.30 -8.62 -11.64
N LYS A 39 -16.99 -8.93 -10.54
CA LYS A 39 -16.97 -8.15 -9.30
C LYS A 39 -16.64 -9.05 -8.12
N VAL A 40 -15.93 -8.53 -7.12
CA VAL A 40 -15.57 -9.29 -5.92
C VAL A 40 -15.57 -8.39 -4.68
N ALA A 41 -15.95 -8.97 -3.55
CA ALA A 41 -15.88 -8.35 -2.22
C ALA A 41 -15.23 -9.33 -1.24
N LEU A 42 -14.50 -8.79 -0.26
CA LEU A 42 -13.82 -9.53 0.81
C LEU A 42 -14.00 -8.78 2.12
N SER A 43 -14.31 -9.50 3.18
CA SER A 43 -14.35 -8.99 4.55
C SER A 43 -13.66 -9.95 5.51
N ALA A 44 -13.18 -9.41 6.63
CA ALA A 44 -12.57 -10.16 7.72
C ALA A 44 -13.27 -9.79 9.04
N SER A 45 -13.57 -10.79 9.86
CA SER A 45 -14.19 -10.60 11.17
C SER A 45 -13.56 -11.54 12.20
N PRO A 46 -12.96 -11.02 13.29
CA PRO A 46 -12.75 -9.60 13.58
C PRO A 46 -11.63 -8.98 12.71
N THR A 47 -11.66 -7.66 12.53
CA THR A 47 -10.58 -6.90 11.85
C THR A 47 -9.36 -6.68 12.75
N SER A 48 -9.48 -6.95 14.06
CA SER A 48 -8.36 -7.00 15.00
C SER A 48 -8.47 -8.23 15.92
N ALA A 49 -7.35 -8.90 16.18
CA ALA A 49 -7.31 -10.09 17.04
C ALA A 49 -5.94 -10.27 17.73
N GLN A 50 -5.88 -11.03 18.83
CA GLN A 50 -4.59 -11.40 19.43
C GLN A 50 -3.90 -12.52 18.62
N ALA A 51 -2.57 -12.59 18.68
CA ALA A 51 -1.80 -13.62 17.99
C ALA A 51 -2.31 -15.04 18.34
N GLY A 52 -2.60 -15.84 17.32
CA GLY A 52 -3.12 -17.20 17.46
C GLY A 52 -4.65 -17.31 17.53
N GLN A 53 -5.38 -16.18 17.60
CA GLN A 53 -6.84 -16.16 17.51
C GLN A 53 -7.32 -16.47 16.09
N GLN A 54 -8.56 -16.97 16.00
CA GLN A 54 -9.20 -17.30 14.73
C GLN A 54 -9.88 -16.07 14.13
N VAL A 55 -9.67 -15.85 12.84
CA VAL A 55 -10.30 -14.77 12.07
C VAL A 55 -11.06 -15.38 10.91
N THR A 56 -12.30 -14.95 10.72
CA THR A 56 -13.18 -15.43 9.67
C THR A 56 -13.11 -14.49 8.47
N LEU A 57 -12.61 -14.99 7.35
CA LEU A 57 -12.63 -14.30 6.06
C LEU A 57 -13.91 -14.70 5.31
N THR A 58 -14.60 -13.74 4.72
CA THR A 58 -15.80 -13.98 3.92
C THR A 58 -15.66 -13.27 2.58
N TRP A 59 -15.94 -13.97 1.49
CA TRP A 59 -15.85 -13.40 0.15
C TRP A 59 -17.06 -13.75 -0.71
N SER A 60 -17.33 -12.88 -1.67
CA SER A 60 -18.35 -13.08 -2.70
C SER A 60 -17.89 -12.50 -4.03
N SER A 61 -18.06 -13.25 -5.12
CA SER A 61 -17.77 -12.80 -6.47
C SER A 61 -18.94 -13.03 -7.42
N THR A 62 -19.02 -12.23 -8.48
CA THR A 62 -19.99 -12.40 -9.57
C THR A 62 -19.29 -12.33 -10.91
N LYS A 63 -19.78 -13.10 -11.89
CA LYS A 63 -19.22 -13.19 -13.26
C LYS A 63 -17.74 -13.62 -13.29
N ALA A 64 -17.28 -14.34 -12.27
CA ALA A 64 -15.95 -14.93 -12.18
C ALA A 64 -16.00 -16.45 -12.44
N THR A 65 -14.98 -16.97 -13.11
CA THR A 65 -14.75 -18.40 -13.36
C THR A 65 -13.81 -18.99 -12.30
N SER A 66 -12.85 -18.20 -11.79
CA SER A 66 -11.95 -18.60 -10.71
C SER A 66 -11.78 -17.48 -9.68
N VAL A 67 -11.59 -17.87 -8.42
CA VAL A 67 -11.31 -16.95 -7.32
C VAL A 67 -10.11 -17.46 -6.54
N THR A 68 -9.15 -16.58 -6.26
CA THR A 68 -7.93 -16.89 -5.50
C THR A 68 -7.79 -15.92 -4.34
N LEU A 69 -7.45 -16.44 -3.16
CA LEU A 69 -7.31 -15.67 -1.93
C LEU A 69 -5.89 -15.84 -1.35
N GLU A 70 -5.10 -14.78 -1.42
CA GLU A 70 -3.69 -14.72 -1.01
C GLU A 70 -3.56 -13.97 0.33
N PRO A 71 -2.53 -14.27 1.15
CA PRO A 71 -1.34 -15.08 0.83
C PRO A 71 -1.46 -16.61 1.06
N SER A 72 -2.42 -17.11 1.85
CA SER A 72 -2.32 -18.49 2.39
C SER A 72 -3.49 -19.43 2.10
N VAL A 73 -4.59 -18.94 1.49
CA VAL A 73 -5.80 -19.76 1.30
C VAL A 73 -5.83 -20.41 -0.09
N GLY A 74 -5.33 -19.73 -1.11
CA GLY A 74 -5.25 -20.26 -2.47
C GLY A 74 -6.58 -20.21 -3.24
N GLY A 75 -6.84 -21.20 -4.08
CA GLY A 75 -8.06 -21.25 -4.90
C GLY A 75 -9.31 -21.53 -4.08
N VAL A 76 -10.34 -20.70 -4.24
CA VAL A 76 -11.60 -20.78 -3.48
C VAL A 76 -12.81 -20.76 -4.39
N ALA A 77 -13.96 -21.20 -3.87
CA ALA A 77 -15.25 -21.10 -4.56
C ALA A 77 -15.64 -19.63 -4.83
N ALA A 78 -16.59 -19.41 -5.75
CA ALA A 78 -17.04 -18.06 -6.14
C ALA A 78 -17.59 -17.23 -4.96
N GLN A 79 -18.12 -17.90 -3.93
CA GLN A 79 -18.51 -17.32 -2.65
C GLN A 79 -18.21 -18.30 -1.53
N GLY A 80 -17.91 -17.80 -0.35
CA GLY A 80 -17.61 -18.67 0.79
C GLY A 80 -17.04 -17.92 1.99
N SER A 81 -16.69 -18.70 3.00
CA SER A 81 -16.00 -18.23 4.19
C SER A 81 -14.96 -19.25 4.64
N THR A 82 -13.85 -18.79 5.22
CA THR A 82 -12.82 -19.64 5.80
C THR A 82 -12.27 -19.02 7.08
N THR A 83 -11.83 -19.85 8.00
CA THR A 83 -11.17 -19.41 9.24
C THR A 83 -9.66 -19.56 9.10
N VAL A 84 -8.94 -18.51 9.50
CA VAL A 84 -7.47 -18.46 9.49
C VAL A 84 -6.96 -18.13 10.89
N ARG A 85 -5.80 -18.69 11.25
CA ARG A 85 -5.07 -18.33 12.48
C ARG A 85 -3.86 -17.51 12.11
N LEU A 86 -3.80 -16.29 12.61
CA LEU A 86 -2.75 -15.34 12.27
C LEU A 86 -1.84 -15.10 13.47
N SER A 87 -0.54 -15.15 13.23
CA SER A 87 0.49 -14.74 14.19
C SER A 87 0.96 -13.30 13.96
N GLN A 88 0.69 -12.72 12.77
CA GLN A 88 1.11 -11.39 12.36
C GLN A 88 0.00 -10.68 11.57
N SER A 89 -0.01 -9.34 11.63
CA SER A 89 -0.94 -8.51 10.85
C SER A 89 -0.80 -8.82 9.36
N THR A 90 -1.91 -9.19 8.72
CA THR A 90 -1.91 -9.71 7.35
C THR A 90 -3.01 -9.03 6.54
N THR A 91 -2.66 -8.59 5.34
CA THR A 91 -3.62 -8.10 4.35
C THR A 91 -3.97 -9.22 3.38
N TYR A 92 -5.23 -9.64 3.38
CA TYR A 92 -5.74 -10.62 2.43
C TYR A 92 -6.20 -9.94 1.16
N THR A 93 -5.85 -10.51 0.01
CA THR A 93 -6.32 -10.06 -1.30
C THR A 93 -7.06 -11.20 -1.99
N VAL A 94 -8.29 -10.92 -2.43
CA VAL A 94 -9.05 -11.84 -3.28
C VAL A 94 -9.00 -11.35 -4.73
N THR A 95 -8.66 -12.24 -5.65
CA THR A 95 -8.67 -11.99 -7.09
C THR A 95 -9.71 -12.90 -7.74
N ALA A 96 -10.68 -12.31 -8.42
CA ALA A 96 -11.71 -13.01 -9.18
C ALA A 96 -11.47 -12.81 -10.68
N THR A 97 -11.33 -13.89 -11.44
CA THR A 97 -11.02 -13.88 -12.87
C THR A 97 -12.15 -14.54 -13.66
N GLY A 98 -12.58 -13.90 -14.75
CA GLY A 98 -13.62 -14.41 -15.64
C GLY A 98 -13.41 -13.95 -17.09
N PRO A 99 -14.33 -14.28 -18.00
CA PRO A 99 -14.19 -13.98 -19.43
C PRO A 99 -14.08 -12.49 -19.74
N GLY A 100 -14.60 -11.63 -18.86
CA GLY A 100 -14.54 -10.16 -18.97
C GLY A 100 -13.35 -9.51 -18.26
N GLY A 101 -12.33 -10.28 -17.84
CA GLY A 101 -11.14 -9.78 -17.15
C GLY A 101 -11.04 -10.23 -15.69
N SER A 102 -10.41 -9.42 -14.84
CA SER A 102 -10.21 -9.72 -13.42
C SER A 102 -10.61 -8.56 -12.51
N ALA A 103 -11.11 -8.86 -11.32
CA ALA A 103 -11.42 -7.90 -10.26
C ALA A 103 -10.72 -8.29 -8.95
N ARG A 104 -10.38 -7.31 -8.11
CA ARG A 104 -9.67 -7.53 -6.83
C ARG A 104 -10.34 -6.78 -5.68
N ALA A 105 -10.27 -7.35 -4.48
CA ALA A 105 -10.66 -6.71 -3.23
C ALA A 105 -9.69 -7.12 -2.11
N SER A 106 -9.50 -6.27 -1.10
CA SER A 106 -8.62 -6.54 0.03
C SER A 106 -9.30 -6.33 1.38
N ALA A 107 -8.88 -7.11 2.37
CA ALA A 107 -9.27 -6.96 3.77
C ALA A 107 -8.03 -7.08 4.66
N GLN A 108 -7.83 -6.09 5.53
CA GLN A 108 -6.71 -6.08 6.47
C GLN A 108 -7.15 -6.65 7.82
N VAL A 109 -6.30 -7.49 8.40
CA VAL A 109 -6.45 -8.01 9.76
C VAL A 109 -5.25 -7.59 10.59
N ILE A 110 -5.50 -6.87 11.68
CA ILE A 110 -4.47 -6.36 12.59
C ILE A 110 -4.29 -7.36 13.73
N ILE A 111 -3.07 -7.85 13.94
CA ILE A 111 -2.77 -8.76 15.04
C ILE A 111 -2.03 -8.02 16.14
N THR A 112 -2.61 -8.04 17.35
CA THR A 112 -1.95 -7.56 18.56
C THR A 112 -1.16 -8.71 19.20
N PRO A 113 0.09 -8.49 19.66
CA PRO A 113 0.86 -9.52 20.32
C PRO A 113 0.15 -10.03 21.58
N ALA A 114 0.19 -11.36 21.79
CA ALA A 114 -0.34 -11.96 23.01
C ALA A 114 0.49 -11.47 24.22
N PRO A 115 -0.14 -11.18 25.37
CA PRO A 115 0.56 -10.85 26.60
C PRO A 115 1.55 -11.95 26.98
N PRO A 116 2.73 -11.62 27.55
CA PRO A 116 3.68 -12.63 28.00
C PRO A 116 3.01 -13.61 28.96
N ALA A 117 3.09 -14.91 28.68
CA ALA A 117 2.57 -15.92 29.60
C ALA A 117 3.32 -15.82 30.94
N ALA A 118 2.57 -15.66 32.03
CA ALA A 118 3.12 -15.72 33.38
C ALA A 118 3.86 -17.06 33.55
N LYS A 119 5.12 -17.01 33.99
CA LYS A 119 5.87 -18.21 34.33
C LYS A 119 5.25 -18.81 35.59
N VAL A 120 4.35 -19.77 35.43
CA VAL A 120 3.87 -20.59 36.53
C VAL A 120 5.02 -21.52 36.92
N GLN A 121 5.82 -21.15 37.92
CA GLN A 121 6.68 -22.10 38.62
C GLN A 121 5.75 -22.97 39.47
N GLY A 122 5.49 -24.20 39.01
CA GLY A 122 4.82 -25.19 39.83
C GLY A 122 5.68 -25.48 41.06
N PRO A 123 5.13 -25.47 42.29
CA PRO A 123 5.90 -25.86 43.46
C PRO A 123 6.38 -27.30 43.28
N SER A 124 7.68 -27.48 43.46
CA SER A 124 8.30 -28.80 43.47
C SER A 124 7.69 -29.60 44.62
N ARG A 125 7.28 -30.82 44.28
CA ARG A 125 6.62 -31.78 45.16
C ARG A 125 7.54 -32.13 46.32
N GLU A 126 7.26 -31.61 47.52
CA GLU A 126 7.63 -32.24 48.79
C GLU A 126 6.80 -31.65 49.95
N GLU A 127 6.18 -32.58 50.68
CA GLU A 127 5.51 -32.48 52.00
C GLU A 127 4.20 -31.69 52.11
N PHE A 128 3.17 -32.36 52.64
CA PHE A 128 1.84 -31.81 52.92
C PHE A 128 1.86 -31.09 54.28
N PRO A 129 1.53 -29.78 54.36
CA PRO A 129 1.12 -29.22 55.62
C PRO A 129 -0.32 -28.67 55.56
N SER A 130 -0.92 -28.63 56.75
CA SER A 130 -2.33 -28.40 57.08
C SER A 130 -3.00 -27.16 56.46
N ASP A 131 -4.30 -27.29 56.19
CA ASP A 131 -5.22 -26.36 55.50
C ASP A 131 -5.07 -24.86 55.82
N GLU A 132 -4.65 -24.47 57.03
CA GLU A 132 -4.42 -23.06 57.39
C GLU A 132 -3.24 -22.42 56.65
N GLN A 133 -2.18 -23.17 56.34
CA GLN A 133 -1.05 -22.66 55.56
C GLN A 133 -1.42 -22.53 54.08
N GLN A 134 -2.31 -23.40 53.59
CA GLN A 134 -2.85 -23.33 52.24
C GLN A 134 -3.76 -22.11 52.04
N MET A 135 -4.57 -21.74 53.05
CA MET A 135 -5.40 -20.53 53.01
C MET A 135 -4.56 -19.24 52.99
N ARG A 136 -3.50 -19.15 53.82
CA ARG A 136 -2.60 -17.98 53.81
C ARG A 136 -1.85 -17.82 52.49
N GLY A 137 -1.38 -18.92 51.90
CA GLY A 137 -0.74 -18.89 50.59
C GLY A 137 -1.70 -18.54 49.45
N LEU A 138 -2.99 -18.85 49.59
CA LEU A 138 -4.03 -18.49 48.62
C LEU A 138 -4.35 -17.00 48.67
N ASP A 139 -4.45 -16.43 49.87
CA ASP A 139 -4.66 -14.99 50.06
C ASP A 139 -3.46 -14.18 49.51
N GLU A 140 -2.24 -14.64 49.74
CA GLU A 140 -1.02 -14.03 49.16
C GLU A 140 -1.03 -14.08 47.62
N GLN A 141 -1.37 -15.23 47.03
CA GLN A 141 -1.51 -15.36 45.57
C GLN A 141 -2.60 -14.43 45.00
N ILE A 142 -3.72 -14.27 45.70
CA ILE A 142 -4.80 -13.37 45.27
C ILE A 142 -4.33 -11.91 45.31
N GLN A 143 -3.58 -11.51 46.34
CA GLN A 143 -3.04 -10.15 46.44
C GLN A 143 -1.98 -9.88 45.38
N GLU A 144 -1.14 -10.87 45.07
CA GLU A 144 -0.15 -10.80 43.99
C GLU A 144 -0.83 -10.64 42.63
N ILE A 145 -1.80 -11.49 42.31
CA ILE A 145 -2.57 -11.43 41.06
C ILE A 145 -3.31 -10.10 40.94
N LYS A 146 -3.87 -9.58 42.04
CA LYS A 146 -4.53 -8.27 42.05
C LYS A 146 -3.56 -7.13 41.78
N SER A 147 -2.34 -7.21 42.33
CA SER A 147 -1.28 -6.23 42.12
C SER A 147 -0.82 -6.22 40.67
N ASP A 148 -0.64 -7.41 40.08
CA ASP A 148 -0.27 -7.58 38.68
C ASP A 148 -1.36 -7.08 37.73
N ALA A 149 -2.63 -7.38 38.02
CA ALA A 149 -3.76 -6.90 37.23
C ALA A 149 -3.83 -5.37 37.23
N LEU A 150 -3.60 -4.73 38.38
CA LEU A 150 -3.52 -3.27 38.48
C LEU A 150 -2.34 -2.70 37.70
N ARG A 151 -1.17 -3.37 37.73
CA ARG A 151 0.00 -2.94 36.97
C ARG A 151 -0.21 -3.05 35.46
N MET A 152 -0.81 -4.14 35.00
CA MET A 152 -1.17 -4.35 33.59
C MET A 152 -2.21 -3.32 33.13
N SER A 153 -3.22 -3.03 33.96
CA SER A 153 -4.20 -1.98 33.69
C SER A 153 -3.55 -0.60 33.50
N ALA A 154 -2.56 -0.27 34.33
CA ALA A 154 -1.82 0.98 34.21
C ALA A 154 -0.94 1.01 32.94
N GLU A 155 -0.25 -0.09 32.63
CA GLU A 155 0.57 -0.22 31.42
C GLU A 155 -0.28 -0.14 30.13
N LEU A 156 -1.44 -0.81 30.11
CA LEU A 156 -2.41 -0.73 29.01
C LEU A 156 -2.95 0.69 28.84
N SER A 157 -3.31 1.36 29.93
CA SER A 157 -3.81 2.75 29.88
C SER A 157 -2.75 3.70 29.31
N GLN A 158 -1.48 3.54 29.69
CA GLN A 158 -0.37 4.32 29.13
C GLN A 158 -0.10 4.01 27.66
N LEU A 159 -0.25 2.75 27.23
CA LEU A 159 -0.08 2.37 25.84
C LEU A 159 -1.24 2.85 24.97
N GLU A 160 -2.48 2.74 25.45
CA GLU A 160 -3.66 3.31 24.80
C GLU A 160 -3.54 4.82 24.68
N GLU A 161 -3.16 5.54 25.73
CA GLU A 161 -2.91 6.98 25.67
C GLU A 161 -1.82 7.32 24.64
N LYS A 162 -0.74 6.54 24.57
CA LYS A 162 0.35 6.73 23.59
C LYS A 162 -0.07 6.45 22.14
N LEU A 163 -1.03 5.55 21.92
CA LEU A 163 -1.57 5.22 20.60
C LEU A 163 -2.69 6.17 20.16
N LEU A 164 -3.51 6.64 21.11
CA LEU A 164 -4.64 7.53 20.88
C LEU A 164 -4.23 9.01 20.86
N TYR A 165 -3.15 9.38 21.55
CA TYR A 165 -2.60 10.74 21.59
C TYR A 165 -1.10 10.77 21.23
N PRO A 166 -0.73 10.45 19.97
CA PRO A 166 0.67 10.42 19.55
C PRO A 166 1.20 11.86 19.39
N SER A 167 1.51 12.51 20.50
CA SER A 167 1.99 13.89 20.56
C SER A 167 3.39 14.10 19.94
N GLY A 168 4.03 13.03 19.42
CA GLY A 168 5.35 13.13 18.81
C GLY A 168 5.73 12.09 17.75
N THR A 169 4.82 11.35 17.12
CA THR A 169 5.18 10.35 16.07
C THR A 169 5.38 10.93 14.66
N GLN A 170 5.25 12.25 14.51
CA GLN A 170 5.32 12.88 13.21
C GLN A 170 6.75 12.91 12.63
N VAL A 171 6.88 12.53 11.36
CA VAL A 171 8.07 12.78 10.53
C VAL A 171 7.68 13.80 9.47
N ALA A 172 8.50 14.81 9.29
CA ALA A 172 8.41 15.75 8.18
C ALA A 172 9.67 15.67 7.32
N ILE A 173 9.51 15.47 6.01
CA ILE A 173 10.63 15.39 5.07
C ILE A 173 10.62 16.63 4.18
N PHE A 174 11.78 17.28 4.15
CA PHE A 174 12.04 18.51 3.43
C PHE A 174 13.06 18.26 2.32
N VAL A 175 12.87 18.93 1.19
CA VAL A 175 13.75 18.87 0.02
C VAL A 175 14.28 20.26 -0.28
N GLY A 176 15.59 20.34 -0.49
CA GLY A 176 16.30 21.50 -0.99
C GLY A 176 17.24 21.12 -2.14
N LEU A 177 17.69 22.13 -2.90
CA LEU A 177 18.73 21.97 -3.92
C LEU A 177 20.07 22.47 -3.40
N ALA A 178 21.15 21.79 -3.79
CA ALA A 178 22.50 22.26 -3.52
C ALA A 178 22.75 23.63 -4.16
N LYS A 179 23.49 24.50 -3.46
CA LYS A 179 23.74 25.87 -3.91
C LYS A 179 24.48 25.87 -5.25
N GLY A 180 23.95 26.63 -6.21
CA GLY A 180 24.53 26.75 -7.55
C GLY A 180 24.24 25.57 -8.47
N ASP A 181 23.46 24.57 -8.01
CA ASP A 181 23.05 23.47 -8.85
C ASP A 181 22.02 23.92 -9.90
N ARG A 182 22.18 23.41 -11.12
CA ARG A 182 21.36 23.78 -12.29
C ARG A 182 20.57 22.61 -12.86
N MET A 183 20.58 21.46 -12.20
CA MET A 183 19.68 20.36 -12.53
C MET A 183 18.23 20.88 -12.49
N ARG A 184 17.45 20.45 -13.45
CA ARG A 184 16.00 20.61 -13.44
C ARG A 184 15.43 19.43 -12.66
N LEU A 185 14.91 19.71 -11.47
CA LEU A 185 14.19 18.71 -10.68
C LEU A 185 12.78 18.55 -11.27
N ASP A 186 12.43 17.34 -11.69
CA ASP A 186 11.09 17.03 -12.22
C ASP A 186 10.22 16.39 -11.16
N ALA A 187 10.72 15.37 -10.45
CA ALA A 187 9.98 14.69 -9.39
C ALA A 187 10.87 14.12 -8.28
N VAL A 188 10.30 14.01 -7.09
CA VAL A 188 10.86 13.27 -5.96
C VAL A 188 9.84 12.26 -5.46
N ARG A 189 10.25 10.99 -5.36
CA ARG A 189 9.47 9.92 -4.75
C ARG A 189 10.16 9.48 -3.47
N LEU A 190 9.36 9.33 -2.42
CA LEU A 190 9.81 8.86 -1.11
C LEU A 190 9.10 7.55 -0.78
N GLN A 191 9.86 6.56 -0.34
CA GLN A 191 9.31 5.38 0.30
C GLN A 191 9.88 5.22 1.71
N ILE A 192 9.03 4.87 2.67
CA ILE A 192 9.44 4.50 4.02
C ILE A 192 9.12 3.03 4.19
N ASP A 193 10.13 2.23 4.52
CA ASP A 193 10.04 0.76 4.67
C ASP A 193 9.41 0.04 3.47
N GLY A 194 9.61 0.59 2.26
CA GLY A 194 9.08 0.07 1.01
C GLY A 194 7.66 0.55 0.65
N GLU A 195 7.00 1.31 1.51
CA GLU A 195 5.71 1.94 1.22
C GLU A 195 5.91 3.32 0.58
N LEU A 196 5.25 3.59 -0.55
CA LEU A 196 5.30 4.92 -1.20
C LEU A 196 4.53 5.94 -0.36
N VAL A 197 5.26 6.83 0.30
CA VAL A 197 4.69 7.84 1.20
C VAL A 197 4.54 9.22 0.54
N ALA A 198 5.31 9.50 -0.51
CA ALA A 198 5.16 10.73 -1.28
C ALA A 198 5.63 10.56 -2.72
N HIS A 199 4.95 11.24 -3.65
CA HIS A 199 5.39 11.43 -5.02
C HIS A 199 5.08 12.88 -5.42
N TYR A 200 6.08 13.73 -5.40
CA TYR A 200 5.94 15.15 -5.68
C TYR A 200 6.50 15.48 -7.07
N ILE A 201 5.74 16.20 -7.87
CA ILE A 201 6.15 16.68 -9.20
C ILE A 201 6.32 18.20 -9.10
N TYR A 202 7.47 18.71 -9.53
CA TYR A 202 7.84 20.11 -9.39
C TYR A 202 7.47 20.92 -10.62
N SER A 203 6.89 22.09 -10.39
CA SER A 203 6.71 23.13 -11.40
C SER A 203 7.96 23.98 -11.57
N ALA A 204 8.06 24.71 -12.69
CA ALA A 204 9.16 25.64 -12.94
C ALA A 204 9.28 26.73 -11.85
N LYS A 205 8.16 27.19 -11.29
CA LYS A 205 8.14 28.22 -10.23
C LYS A 205 8.70 27.68 -8.91
N GLU A 206 8.37 26.45 -8.54
CA GLU A 206 8.89 25.81 -7.33
C GLU A 206 10.37 25.48 -7.47
N LEU A 207 10.79 24.99 -8.64
CA LEU A 207 12.20 24.77 -8.93
C LEU A 207 13.00 26.06 -8.78
N GLU A 208 12.49 27.18 -9.28
CA GLU A 208 13.15 28.49 -9.13
C GLU A 208 13.21 28.93 -7.65
N ALA A 209 12.18 28.63 -6.86
CA ALA A 209 12.20 28.89 -5.42
C ALA A 209 13.27 28.04 -4.70
N LEU A 210 13.37 26.75 -5.03
CA LEU A 210 14.41 25.86 -4.48
C LEU A 210 15.82 26.32 -4.85
N ARG A 211 16.04 26.78 -6.08
CA ARG A 211 17.33 27.34 -6.55
C ARG A 211 17.75 28.58 -5.79
N LYS A 212 16.79 29.37 -5.29
CA LYS A 212 17.03 30.54 -4.43
C LYS A 212 17.27 30.16 -2.96
N GLY A 213 17.41 28.87 -2.65
CA GLY A 213 17.59 28.35 -1.29
C GLY A 213 16.28 28.10 -0.56
N GLY A 214 15.15 28.11 -1.28
CA GLY A 214 13.87 27.66 -0.74
C GLY A 214 13.93 26.17 -0.36
N VAL A 215 13.06 25.79 0.58
CA VAL A 215 12.94 24.42 1.05
C VAL A 215 11.49 24.01 0.93
N GLN A 216 11.24 22.84 0.38
CA GLN A 216 9.90 22.31 0.19
C GLN A 216 9.66 21.13 1.11
N ARG A 217 8.60 21.20 1.91
CA ARG A 217 8.11 20.05 2.66
C ARG A 217 7.29 19.17 1.72
N ILE A 218 7.71 17.93 1.52
CA ILE A 218 7.05 17.00 0.58
C ILE A 218 6.35 15.83 1.26
N TYR A 219 6.60 15.63 2.56
CA TYR A 219 5.92 14.62 3.35
C TYR A 219 5.75 15.09 4.79
N VAL A 220 4.58 14.80 5.35
CA VAL A 220 4.29 14.88 6.78
C VAL A 220 3.40 13.70 7.12
N GLY A 221 3.82 12.85 8.05
CA GLY A 221 3.02 11.70 8.44
C GLY A 221 3.52 11.08 9.74
N ASN A 222 2.71 10.16 10.28
CA ASN A 222 3.07 9.43 11.47
C ASN A 222 3.92 8.21 11.09
N VAL A 223 5.08 8.08 11.72
CA VAL A 223 5.97 6.93 11.57
C VAL A 223 6.17 6.34 12.97
N ALA A 224 6.16 5.00 13.06
CA ALA A 224 6.38 4.30 14.32
C ALA A 224 7.74 4.68 14.93
N THR A 225 7.91 4.48 16.23
CA THR A 225 9.25 4.63 16.84
C THR A 225 10.11 3.42 16.48
N GLY A 226 11.36 3.63 16.11
CA GLY A 226 12.26 2.56 15.69
C GLY A 226 13.17 2.97 14.54
N ASP A 227 13.89 2.01 13.97
CA ASP A 227 14.70 2.22 12.77
C ASP A 227 13.83 2.05 11.52
N HIS A 228 13.91 3.02 10.61
CA HIS A 228 13.15 3.05 9.38
C HIS A 228 14.08 3.25 8.19
N LYS A 229 13.74 2.61 7.08
CA LYS A 229 14.43 2.74 5.80
C LYS A 229 13.75 3.80 4.97
N LEU A 230 14.51 4.76 4.44
CA LEU A 230 14.04 5.81 3.55
C LEU A 230 14.67 5.62 2.16
N ASP A 231 13.84 5.28 1.19
CA ASP A 231 14.23 5.23 -0.23
C ASP A 231 13.80 6.55 -0.90
N VAL A 232 14.74 7.21 -1.55
CA VAL A 232 14.55 8.49 -2.26
C VAL A 232 14.88 8.29 -3.72
N LEU A 233 13.90 8.50 -4.59
CA LEU A 233 14.09 8.51 -6.04
C LEU A 233 13.90 9.92 -6.56
N VAL A 234 14.84 10.37 -7.37
CA VAL A 234 14.89 11.70 -7.95
C VAL A 234 14.93 11.57 -9.46
N ASP A 235 13.96 12.22 -10.11
CA ASP A 235 13.84 12.31 -11.55
C ASP A 235 14.01 13.78 -11.98
N GLY A 236 14.75 14.03 -13.05
CA GLY A 236 15.07 15.37 -13.52
C GLY A 236 15.82 15.40 -14.85
N LYS A 237 16.34 16.58 -15.20
CA LYS A 237 17.24 16.76 -16.35
C LYS A 237 18.46 17.60 -16.01
N LEU A 238 19.58 17.29 -16.63
CA LEU A 238 20.81 18.09 -16.54
C LEU A 238 20.71 19.34 -17.43
N GLU A 239 21.63 20.31 -17.29
CA GLU A 239 21.66 21.52 -18.13
C GLU A 239 21.68 21.22 -19.63
N GLY A 240 22.33 20.11 -20.03
CA GLY A 240 22.37 19.64 -21.43
C GLY A 240 21.11 18.92 -21.91
N GLY A 241 20.05 18.84 -21.10
CA GLY A 241 18.79 18.17 -21.43
C GLY A 241 18.79 16.64 -21.30
N ALA A 242 19.94 16.04 -20.95
CA ALA A 242 20.03 14.62 -20.63
C ALA A 242 19.20 14.28 -19.39
N ASP A 243 18.54 13.12 -19.42
CA ASP A 243 17.74 12.64 -18.29
C ASP A 243 18.64 12.32 -17.09
N PHE A 244 18.14 12.67 -15.90
CA PHE A 244 18.77 12.42 -14.62
C PHE A 244 17.81 11.61 -13.76
N ASN A 245 18.21 10.39 -13.44
CA ASN A 245 17.49 9.53 -12.50
C ASN A 245 18.49 9.01 -11.45
N ARG A 246 18.20 9.22 -10.17
CA ARG A 246 19.01 8.72 -9.07
C ARG A 246 18.14 8.15 -7.96
N THR A 247 18.62 7.06 -7.39
CA THR A 247 18.04 6.44 -6.20
C THR A 247 19.08 6.47 -5.08
N ALA A 248 18.65 6.82 -3.88
CA ALA A 248 19.45 6.67 -2.66
C ALA A 248 18.60 6.03 -1.57
N GLN A 249 19.25 5.24 -0.72
CA GLN A 249 18.64 4.57 0.40
C GLN A 249 19.36 5.01 1.67
N PHE A 250 18.58 5.35 2.69
CA PHE A 250 19.05 5.78 4.00
C PHE A 250 18.34 5.00 5.10
N THR A 251 18.90 5.07 6.30
CA THR A 251 18.23 4.60 7.52
C THR A 251 18.14 5.78 8.48
N PHE A 252 16.97 5.98 9.08
CA PHE A 252 16.80 6.95 10.15
C PHE A 252 16.10 6.30 11.33
N ARG A 253 16.53 6.65 12.55
CA ARG A 253 15.84 6.27 13.77
C ARG A 253 14.77 7.31 14.11
N LYS A 254 13.54 6.86 14.34
CA LYS A 254 12.42 7.63 14.84
C LYS A 254 12.28 7.45 16.35
N GLU A 255 12.42 8.56 17.07
CA GLU A 255 12.23 8.61 18.51
C GLU A 255 10.78 8.98 18.87
N VAL A 256 10.47 9.16 20.15
CA VAL A 256 9.13 9.57 20.61
C VAL A 256 8.79 11.03 20.30
N LYS A 257 9.74 11.83 19.82
CA LYS A 257 9.57 13.26 19.45
C LYS A 257 9.43 13.43 17.93
N PRO A 258 8.78 14.51 17.45
CA PRO A 258 8.74 14.81 16.02
C PRO A 258 10.14 14.84 15.42
N LYS A 259 10.31 14.30 14.22
CA LYS A 259 11.59 14.27 13.52
C LYS A 259 11.50 14.99 12.18
N LEU A 260 12.47 15.87 11.95
CA LEU A 260 12.64 16.56 10.68
C LEU A 260 13.76 15.87 9.91
N VAL A 261 13.51 15.58 8.64
CA VAL A 261 14.49 14.94 7.77
C VAL A 261 14.72 15.84 6.56
N GLY A 262 15.98 16.17 6.33
CA GLY A 262 16.42 16.95 5.20
C GLY A 262 16.96 16.11 4.07
N LEU A 263 16.55 16.43 2.86
CA LEU A 263 17.13 15.93 1.63
C LEU A 263 17.71 17.09 0.84
N THR A 264 19.02 17.08 0.64
CA THR A 264 19.70 17.99 -0.29
C THR A 264 19.97 17.25 -1.58
N LEU A 265 19.41 17.73 -2.68
CA LEU A 265 19.55 17.12 -4.00
C LEU A 265 20.54 17.93 -4.85
N ALA A 266 21.34 17.23 -5.64
CA ALA A 266 22.33 17.84 -6.50
C ALA A 266 22.53 17.04 -7.80
N GLY A 267 22.79 17.75 -8.89
CA GLY A 267 23.28 17.18 -10.13
C GLY A 267 24.75 16.77 -10.03
N PRO A 268 25.23 15.92 -10.95
CA PRO A 268 26.61 15.40 -10.96
C PRO A 268 27.66 16.49 -11.17
N GLY A 269 27.30 17.63 -11.78
CA GLY A 269 28.21 18.76 -12.00
C GLY A 269 28.47 19.62 -10.76
N SER A 270 27.76 19.38 -9.64
CA SER A 270 27.88 20.17 -8.42
C SER A 270 29.06 19.79 -7.53
N GLY A 271 29.70 18.64 -7.77
CA GLY A 271 30.71 18.06 -6.88
C GLY A 271 30.16 17.52 -5.55
N ASN A 272 28.83 17.59 -5.33
CA ASN A 272 28.16 17.06 -4.15
C ASN A 272 27.60 15.66 -4.39
N ASN A 273 27.31 14.94 -3.31
CA ASN A 273 26.56 13.69 -3.41
C ASN A 273 25.16 13.98 -3.99
N PRO A 274 24.67 13.20 -4.98
CA PRO A 274 23.43 13.54 -5.68
C PRO A 274 22.19 13.64 -4.79
N ILE A 275 22.18 12.86 -3.70
CA ILE A 275 21.17 12.89 -2.66
C ILE A 275 21.91 12.79 -1.33
N ALA A 276 21.78 13.80 -0.47
CA ALA A 276 22.38 13.82 0.85
C ALA A 276 21.29 13.94 1.92
N LEU A 277 21.36 13.06 2.92
CA LEU A 277 20.53 13.11 4.11
C LEU A 277 21.16 14.06 5.13
N GLY A 278 20.35 14.93 5.73
CA GLY A 278 20.76 15.78 6.84
C GLY A 278 19.61 16.02 7.82
N GLU A 279 19.94 16.64 8.94
CA GLU A 279 18.94 17.17 9.87
C GLU A 279 18.66 18.63 9.48
N TRP A 280 17.43 19.10 9.68
CA TRP A 280 17.00 20.49 9.45
C TRP A 280 16.30 21.04 10.69
#